data_AF-A0AAC8TAJ5-F1
#
_entry.id   AF-A0AAC8TAJ5-F1
#
_cell.length_a   1.000
_cell.length_b   1.000
_cell.length_c   1.000
_cell.angle_alpha   90.00
_cell.angle_beta   90.00
_cell.angle_gamma   90.00
#
_symmetry.space_group_name_H-M   'P 1'
#
loop_
_entity.id
_entity.type
_entity.pdbx_description
1 polymer ?
#
loop_
_entity_poly.entity_id
_entity_poly.type
_entity_poly.pdbx_seq_one_letter_code
_entity_poly.pdbx_strand_id
1 'polypeptide(L)'
;MSTDDDLRAYLREQVEAAVLGGYQNDKQVLASIEELARHELRDGAQVEQLLEYTRRRLEEHRVEEASWTEPTVNDALDRAFEELTRQGILALQNAGYTLSDGWSVAKDAAEKRFEPIRGATFFHGQDVERGVLGVGLMLAFGAFEEDPARHDEASLAIAREVRETLARHGIETEWNGSVGTRIQIPPFEWRKRRQSPRARRTPTPPADTGSLVERVLRNVMQEEGLSQEQAIAALESFILEEALKHYGEDRRLEAHYDPEKGVVELYQALTVVERLDDDPAVAANQRLLEPVRQRGMDVEPGDELIFQIFYRPEDAPESHAQDSQYGELLELKTFGRFLRWSARALREGLLAHSR
;
A
#
# COMPACT_ATOMS: atom_id res chain seq x y z
N MET A 1 -29.81 11.75 23.86
CA MET A 1 -30.07 12.65 22.72
C MET A 1 -29.18 13.86 22.94
N SER A 2 -28.16 14.04 22.10
CA SER A 2 -27.31 15.22 22.10
C SER A 2 -28.18 16.46 21.90
N THR A 3 -27.96 17.55 22.63
CA THR A 3 -28.69 18.80 22.36
C THR A 3 -28.18 19.43 21.05
N ASP A 4 -28.94 20.34 20.44
CA ASP A 4 -28.50 21.08 19.24
C ASP A 4 -27.19 21.85 19.48
N ASP A 5 -26.95 22.29 20.73
CA ASP A 5 -25.72 22.99 21.11
C ASP A 5 -24.53 22.03 21.23
N ASP A 6 -24.74 20.83 21.78
CA ASP A 6 -23.72 19.77 21.82
C ASP A 6 -23.29 19.35 20.41
N LEU A 7 -24.26 19.24 19.49
CA LEU A 7 -23.99 18.89 18.10
C LEU A 7 -23.18 19.99 17.39
N ARG A 8 -23.53 21.26 17.61
CA ARG A 8 -22.77 22.39 17.07
C ARG A 8 -21.35 22.46 17.63
N ALA A 9 -21.17 22.18 18.92
CA ALA A 9 -19.84 22.13 19.54
C ALA A 9 -19.00 21.01 18.91
N TYR A 10 -19.56 19.80 18.80
CA TYR A 10 -18.92 18.67 18.12
C TYR A 10 -18.50 19.01 16.68
N LEU A 11 -19.40 19.57 15.87
CA LEU A 11 -19.10 19.94 14.48
C LEU A 11 -17.99 21.00 14.40
N ARG A 12 -17.93 21.95 15.36
CA ARG A 12 -16.83 22.92 15.42
C ARG A 12 -15.50 22.26 15.77
N GLU A 13 -15.48 21.34 16.72
CA GLU A 13 -14.27 20.57 17.05
C GLU A 13 -13.76 19.77 15.85
N GLN A 14 -14.67 19.17 15.07
CA GLN A 14 -14.32 18.45 13.83
C GLN A 14 -13.73 19.39 12.77
N VAL A 15 -14.27 20.61 12.62
CA VAL A 15 -13.66 21.64 11.76
C VAL A 15 -12.27 22.02 12.25
N GLU A 16 -12.09 22.27 13.55
CA GLU A 16 -10.77 22.61 14.09
C GLU A 16 -9.76 21.49 13.85
N ALA A 17 -10.13 20.23 14.10
CA ALA A 17 -9.26 19.08 13.85
C ALA A 17 -8.87 18.94 12.36
N ALA A 18 -9.81 19.09 11.43
CA ALA A 18 -9.54 18.97 9.99
C ALA A 18 -8.68 20.15 9.46
N VAL A 19 -8.90 21.36 9.98
CA VAL A 19 -8.11 22.55 9.60
C VAL A 19 -6.71 22.49 10.18
N LEU A 20 -6.59 22.31 11.50
CA LEU A 20 -5.31 22.35 12.22
C LEU A 20 -4.47 21.07 12.04
N GLY A 21 -5.11 19.94 11.73
CA GLY A 21 -4.43 18.65 11.59
C GLY A 21 -3.31 18.66 10.54
N GLY A 22 -3.47 19.45 9.46
CA GLY A 22 -2.40 19.69 8.48
C GLY A 22 -2.12 18.57 7.49
N TYR A 23 -2.88 17.47 7.50
CA TYR A 23 -2.69 16.30 6.62
C TYR A 23 -3.57 16.29 5.35
N GLN A 24 -4.53 17.20 5.25
CA GLN A 24 -5.41 17.35 4.11
C GLN A 24 -5.06 18.62 3.32
N ASN A 25 -5.60 18.81 2.13
CA ASN A 25 -5.66 20.12 1.47
C ASN A 25 -7.03 20.77 1.68
N ASP A 26 -7.19 22.06 1.35
CA ASP A 26 -8.44 22.81 1.55
C ASP A 26 -9.67 22.13 0.94
N LYS A 27 -9.52 21.55 -0.27
CA LYS A 27 -10.62 20.84 -0.95
C LYS A 27 -11.02 19.60 -0.18
N GLN A 28 -10.03 18.83 0.31
CA GLN A 28 -10.27 17.63 1.11
C GLN A 28 -10.93 17.97 2.45
N VAL A 29 -10.47 19.02 3.14
CA VAL A 29 -11.11 19.49 4.38
C VAL A 29 -12.58 19.84 4.13
N LEU A 30 -12.86 20.66 3.11
CA LEU A 30 -14.23 21.07 2.80
C LEU A 30 -15.11 19.87 2.43
N ALA A 31 -14.61 18.93 1.64
CA ALA A 31 -15.34 17.72 1.28
C ALA A 31 -15.67 16.86 2.51
N SER A 32 -14.70 16.62 3.40
CA SER A 32 -14.91 15.85 4.62
C SER A 32 -15.90 16.51 5.57
N ILE A 33 -15.80 17.84 5.75
CA ILE A 33 -16.75 18.58 6.60
C ILE A 33 -18.15 18.62 5.96
N GLU A 34 -18.25 18.75 4.64
CA GLU A 34 -19.54 18.70 3.94
C GLU A 34 -20.23 17.35 4.12
N GLU A 35 -19.48 16.25 3.96
CA GLU A 35 -19.99 14.90 4.16
C GLU A 35 -20.51 14.70 5.59
N LEU A 36 -19.70 15.06 6.59
CA LEU A 36 -20.10 15.03 8.00
C LEU A 36 -21.35 15.89 8.26
N ALA A 37 -21.36 17.12 7.75
CA ALA A 37 -22.47 18.05 7.93
C ALA A 37 -23.76 17.51 7.31
N ARG A 38 -23.71 16.88 6.13
CA ARG A 38 -24.89 16.29 5.47
C ARG A 38 -25.41 15.06 6.21
N HIS A 39 -24.54 14.35 6.94
CA HIS A 39 -24.95 13.22 7.77
C HIS A 39 -25.62 13.68 9.07
N GLU A 40 -25.04 14.70 9.73
CA GLU A 40 -25.48 15.15 11.05
C GLU A 40 -26.59 16.20 11.02
N LEU A 41 -26.60 17.07 10.00
CA LEU A 41 -27.53 18.20 9.87
C LEU A 41 -28.59 17.90 8.82
N ARG A 42 -29.84 18.27 9.13
CA ARG A 42 -30.99 18.08 8.22
C ARG A 42 -31.24 19.26 7.30
N ASP A 43 -30.75 20.44 7.66
CA ASP A 43 -30.98 21.70 6.95
C ASP A 43 -29.75 22.10 6.14
N GLY A 44 -29.95 22.26 4.83
CA GLY A 44 -28.90 22.72 3.90
C GLY A 44 -28.34 24.09 4.25
N ALA A 45 -29.12 24.97 4.89
CA ALA A 45 -28.63 26.27 5.33
C ALA A 45 -27.60 26.15 6.46
N GLN A 46 -27.79 25.20 7.38
CA GLN A 46 -26.84 24.91 8.46
C GLN A 46 -25.56 24.26 7.93
N VAL A 47 -25.69 23.39 6.92
CA VAL A 47 -24.54 22.82 6.19
C VAL A 47 -23.71 23.94 5.58
N GLU A 48 -24.32 24.86 4.82
CA GLU A 48 -23.57 25.95 4.20
C GLU A 48 -22.93 26.89 5.23
N GLN A 49 -23.61 27.17 6.35
CA GLN A 49 -23.03 27.95 7.45
C GLN A 49 -21.77 27.30 8.04
N LEU A 50 -21.74 25.97 8.18
CA LEU A 50 -20.55 25.26 8.65
C LEU A 50 -19.43 25.30 7.60
N LEU A 51 -19.75 25.22 6.32
CA LEU A 51 -18.77 25.33 5.24
C LEU A 51 -18.19 26.74 5.14
N GLU A 52 -19.00 27.79 5.28
CA GLU A 52 -18.52 29.17 5.38
C GLU A 52 -17.60 29.37 6.58
N TYR A 53 -17.98 28.82 7.75
CA TYR A 53 -17.11 28.81 8.92
C TYR A 53 -15.78 28.11 8.64
N THR A 54 -15.82 26.95 7.97
CA THR A 54 -14.63 26.16 7.60
C THR A 54 -13.70 26.94 6.66
N ARG A 55 -14.26 27.58 5.62
CA ARG A 55 -13.47 28.41 4.67
C ARG A 55 -12.79 29.56 5.39
N ARG A 56 -13.50 30.25 6.29
CA ARG A 56 -12.91 31.33 7.09
C ARG A 56 -11.79 30.81 7.99
N ARG A 57 -12.02 29.68 8.67
CA ARG A 57 -11.05 29.09 9.58
C ARG A 57 -9.78 28.61 8.85
N LEU A 58 -9.92 28.07 7.63
CA LEU A 58 -8.78 27.74 6.76
C LEU A 58 -7.93 28.98 6.40
N GLU A 59 -8.57 30.12 6.12
CA GLU A 59 -7.84 31.36 5.82
C GLU A 59 -7.13 31.91 7.06
N GLU A 60 -7.81 31.94 8.20
CA GLU A 60 -7.21 32.32 9.49
C GLU A 60 -5.98 31.43 9.78
N HIS A 61 -6.12 30.12 9.61
CA HIS A 61 -5.04 29.18 9.84
C HIS A 61 -3.87 29.35 8.85
N ARG A 62 -4.14 29.70 7.59
CA ARG A 62 -3.09 30.01 6.61
C ARG A 62 -2.24 31.19 7.05
N VAL A 63 -2.86 32.23 7.61
CA VAL A 63 -2.15 33.39 8.19
C VAL A 63 -1.36 32.99 9.44
N GLU A 64 -1.94 32.17 10.31
CA GLU A 64 -1.25 31.61 11.48
C GLU A 64 -0.01 30.81 11.06
N GLU A 65 -0.15 29.82 10.16
CA GLU A 65 0.94 28.98 9.68
C GLU A 65 2.09 29.81 9.08
N ALA A 66 1.75 30.83 8.29
CA ALA A 66 2.73 31.73 7.68
C ALA A 66 3.56 32.52 8.71
N SER A 67 3.02 32.74 9.91
CA SER A 67 3.71 33.44 10.99
C SER A 67 4.72 32.56 11.76
N TRP A 68 4.63 31.23 11.63
CA TRP A 68 5.50 30.33 12.38
C TRP A 68 6.91 30.28 11.78
N THR A 69 7.87 31.03 12.35
CA THR A 69 9.26 31.07 11.86
C THR A 69 10.16 30.00 12.48
N GLU A 70 9.92 29.65 13.75
CA GLU A 70 10.73 28.70 14.50
C GLU A 70 10.33 27.23 14.24
N PRO A 71 11.25 26.26 14.44
CA PRO A 71 10.90 24.84 14.41
C PRO A 71 9.81 24.50 15.44
N THR A 72 8.79 23.76 15.01
CA THR A 72 7.69 23.31 15.88
C THR A 72 7.93 21.89 16.39
N VAL A 73 7.13 21.45 17.37
CA VAL A 73 7.13 20.05 17.83
C VAL A 73 6.71 19.11 16.69
N ASN A 74 5.75 19.51 15.85
CA ASN A 74 5.40 18.74 14.65
C ASN A 74 6.57 18.66 13.64
N ASP A 75 7.36 19.73 13.47
CA ASP A 75 8.57 19.68 12.63
C ASP A 75 9.61 18.69 13.21
N ALA A 76 9.70 18.57 14.55
CA ALA A 76 10.55 17.58 15.20
C ALA A 76 10.00 16.15 15.06
N LEU A 77 8.68 15.99 15.12
CA LEU A 77 8.00 14.70 14.95
C LEU A 77 8.19 14.17 13.53
N ASP A 78 8.13 15.03 12.52
CA ASP A 78 8.45 14.71 11.13
C ASP A 78 9.85 14.11 11.00
N ARG A 79 10.87 14.80 11.56
CA ARG A 79 12.27 14.33 11.52
C ARG A 79 12.48 13.02 12.30
N ALA A 80 11.81 12.86 13.43
CA ALA A 80 11.89 11.63 14.22
C ALA A 80 11.29 10.44 13.47
N PHE A 81 10.15 10.62 12.80
CA PHE A 81 9.50 9.58 12.00
C PHE A 81 10.33 9.20 10.76
N GLU A 82 10.96 10.18 10.12
CA GLU A 82 11.92 9.94 9.03
C GLU A 82 13.14 9.14 9.50
N GLU A 83 13.69 9.45 10.67
CA GLU A 83 14.81 8.71 11.26
C GLU A 83 14.43 7.26 11.59
N LEU A 84 13.29 7.05 12.25
CA LEU A 84 12.77 5.72 12.58
C LEU A 84 12.61 4.86 11.32
N THR A 85 12.03 5.44 10.27
CA THR A 85 11.82 4.72 9.00
C THR A 85 13.15 4.31 8.38
N ARG A 86 14.18 5.17 8.41
CA ARG A 86 15.54 4.82 7.95
C ARG A 86 16.21 3.73 8.81
N GLN A 87 15.80 3.56 10.06
CA GLN A 87 16.30 2.54 10.99
C GLN A 87 15.50 1.22 10.94
N GLY A 88 14.60 1.09 9.95
CA GLY A 88 13.79 -0.11 9.74
C GLY A 88 12.55 -0.20 10.63
N ILE A 89 12.11 0.91 11.23
CA ILE A 89 10.83 1.03 11.95
C ILE A 89 9.92 1.95 11.14
N LEU A 90 8.94 1.39 10.43
CA LEU A 90 8.06 2.17 9.57
C LEU A 90 7.21 3.13 10.43
N ALA A 91 7.50 4.43 10.32
CA ALA A 91 6.82 5.45 11.11
C ALA A 91 5.83 6.24 10.24
N LEU A 92 4.53 6.11 10.52
CA LEU A 92 3.47 6.70 9.70
C LEU A 92 2.65 7.73 10.46
N GLN A 93 2.48 8.89 9.88
CA GLN A 93 1.63 9.94 10.42
C GLN A 93 0.24 9.89 9.79
N ASN A 94 -0.79 10.10 10.61
CA ASN A 94 -2.19 10.10 10.18
C ASN A 94 -2.57 8.86 9.33
N ALA A 95 -2.16 7.68 9.80
CA ALA A 95 -2.38 6.41 9.12
C ALA A 95 -3.81 5.90 9.37
N GLY A 96 -4.71 6.11 8.41
CA GLY A 96 -6.12 5.76 8.56
C GLY A 96 -6.82 6.61 9.63
N TYR A 97 -8.03 6.20 10.02
CA TYR A 97 -8.82 6.94 11.00
C TYR A 97 -8.84 6.25 12.37
N THR A 98 -8.91 4.93 12.38
CA THR A 98 -8.93 4.08 13.59
C THR A 98 -7.62 3.31 13.77
N LEU A 99 -7.44 2.68 14.94
CA LEU A 99 -6.28 1.85 15.23
C LEU A 99 -6.15 0.66 14.26
N SER A 100 -7.27 0.01 13.90
CA SER A 100 -7.26 -1.11 12.95
C SER A 100 -6.87 -0.66 11.55
N ASP A 101 -7.37 0.50 11.10
CA ASP A 101 -7.02 1.05 9.79
C ASP A 101 -5.54 1.39 9.73
N GLY A 102 -5.00 2.01 10.79
CA GLY A 102 -3.59 2.33 10.87
C GLY A 102 -2.68 1.10 10.78
N TRP A 103 -3.09 -0.02 11.39
CA TRP A 103 -2.37 -1.29 11.22
C TRP A 103 -2.46 -1.84 9.79
N SER A 104 -3.61 -1.73 9.13
CA SER A 104 -3.74 -2.12 7.72
C SER A 104 -2.81 -1.29 6.83
N VAL A 105 -2.83 0.04 7.01
CA VAL A 105 -1.96 0.97 6.27
C VAL A 105 -0.49 0.68 6.53
N ALA A 106 -0.11 0.39 7.77
CA ALA A 106 1.27 0.05 8.13
C ALA A 106 1.74 -1.25 7.47
N LYS A 107 0.91 -2.30 7.45
CA LYS A 107 1.23 -3.57 6.78
C LYS A 107 1.40 -3.39 5.28
N ASP A 108 0.43 -2.76 4.62
CA ASP A 108 0.48 -2.49 3.18
C ASP A 108 1.71 -1.66 2.79
N ALA A 109 2.09 -0.69 3.63
CA ALA A 109 3.27 0.13 3.40
C ALA A 109 4.57 -0.64 3.65
N ALA A 110 4.61 -1.58 4.61
CA ALA A 110 5.76 -2.42 4.87
C ALA A 110 6.00 -3.43 3.74
N GLU A 111 4.95 -4.05 3.19
CA GLU A 111 5.04 -5.00 2.06
C GLU A 111 5.61 -4.37 0.77
N LYS A 112 5.46 -3.04 0.65
CA LYS A 112 5.98 -2.23 -0.47
C LYS A 112 7.44 -1.82 -0.29
N ARG A 113 8.09 -2.11 0.84
CA ARG A 113 9.51 -1.79 1.10
C ARG A 113 10.41 -2.93 0.61
N PHE A 114 11.60 -2.56 0.15
CA PHE A 114 12.63 -3.52 -0.26
C PHE A 114 13.43 -3.99 0.94
N GLU A 115 13.76 -3.06 1.84
CA GLU A 115 14.48 -3.32 3.07
C GLU A 115 13.57 -3.98 4.11
N PRO A 116 14.10 -4.92 4.91
CA PRO A 116 13.33 -5.51 5.99
C PRO A 116 12.87 -4.46 7.00
N ILE A 117 11.55 -4.32 7.14
CA ILE A 117 10.94 -3.51 8.19
C ILE A 117 10.70 -4.40 9.41
N ARG A 118 11.29 -4.04 10.56
CA ARG A 118 11.22 -4.82 11.80
C ARG A 118 9.91 -4.61 12.56
N GLY A 119 9.26 -3.47 12.33
CA GLY A 119 8.03 -3.08 13.00
C GLY A 119 7.57 -1.71 12.54
N ALA A 120 6.52 -1.21 13.17
CA ALA A 120 5.93 0.07 12.86
C ALA A 120 5.62 0.88 14.12
N THR A 121 5.54 2.19 13.93
CA THR A 121 4.90 3.12 14.87
C THR A 121 4.01 4.09 14.09
N PHE A 122 2.85 4.45 14.61
CA PHE A 122 1.97 5.39 13.92
C PHE A 122 0.98 6.07 14.84
N PHE A 123 0.35 7.12 14.34
CA PHE A 123 -0.87 7.70 14.88
C PHE A 123 -1.89 7.86 13.77
N HIS A 124 -3.18 7.79 14.12
CA HIS A 124 -4.31 7.82 13.19
C HIS A 124 -5.14 9.09 13.36
N GLY A 125 -6.18 9.28 12.53
CA GLY A 125 -7.00 10.51 12.53
C GLY A 125 -7.57 10.89 13.90
N GLN A 126 -8.12 9.94 14.65
CA GLN A 126 -8.60 10.21 16.02
C GLN A 126 -7.50 10.67 16.99
N ASP A 127 -6.25 10.26 16.79
CA ASP A 127 -5.13 10.75 17.60
C ASP A 127 -4.75 12.19 17.20
N VAL A 128 -4.86 12.53 15.91
CA VAL A 128 -4.68 13.91 15.43
C VAL A 128 -5.72 14.82 16.06
N GLU A 129 -7.00 14.41 16.08
CA GLU A 129 -8.08 15.15 16.77
C GLU A 129 -7.72 15.42 18.24
N ARG A 130 -7.28 14.37 18.97
CA ARG A 130 -6.85 14.50 20.37
C ARG A 130 -5.65 15.44 20.53
N GLY A 131 -4.68 15.37 19.63
CA GLY A 131 -3.50 16.23 19.63
C GLY A 131 -3.87 17.69 19.41
N VAL A 132 -4.70 17.97 18.41
CA VAL A 132 -5.22 19.31 18.10
C VAL A 132 -6.02 19.88 19.27
N LEU A 133 -6.86 19.07 19.91
CA LEU A 133 -7.70 19.47 21.05
C LEU A 133 -6.94 19.54 22.39
N GLY A 134 -5.60 19.42 22.37
CA GLY A 134 -4.76 19.63 23.56
C GLY A 134 -4.76 18.47 24.56
N VAL A 135 -5.19 17.27 24.15
CA VAL A 135 -5.17 16.06 25.00
C VAL A 135 -3.83 15.33 24.89
N GLY A 136 -3.04 15.63 23.86
CA GLY A 136 -1.79 14.94 23.53
C GLY A 136 -1.97 13.89 22.43
N LEU A 137 -0.85 13.34 21.96
CA LEU A 137 -0.82 12.44 20.81
C LEU A 137 -0.51 11.01 21.25
N MET A 138 -1.29 10.05 20.78
CA MET A 138 -1.06 8.64 21.06
C MET A 138 -0.33 7.99 19.87
N LEU A 139 0.67 7.17 20.14
CA LEU A 139 1.44 6.40 19.16
C LEU A 139 1.22 4.91 19.40
N ALA A 140 0.66 4.24 18.40
CA ALA A 140 0.65 2.79 18.33
C ALA A 140 2.03 2.29 17.90
N PHE A 141 2.44 1.13 18.37
CA PHE A 141 3.70 0.49 17.99
C PHE A 141 3.55 -1.03 17.98
N GLY A 142 4.47 -1.72 17.31
CA GLY A 142 4.54 -3.18 17.31
C GLY A 142 5.54 -3.71 16.29
N ALA A 143 6.04 -4.91 16.52
CA ALA A 143 6.95 -5.60 15.61
C ALA A 143 6.19 -6.36 14.52
N PHE A 144 6.84 -6.56 13.36
CA PHE A 144 6.38 -7.50 12.33
C PHE A 144 7.03 -8.88 12.53
N GLU A 145 7.04 -9.35 13.77
CA GLU A 145 7.54 -10.69 14.12
C GLU A 145 6.39 -11.70 14.02
N GLU A 146 6.60 -12.77 13.26
CA GLU A 146 5.59 -13.79 12.99
C GLU A 146 5.51 -14.83 14.11
N ASP A 147 6.60 -15.03 14.86
CA ASP A 147 6.65 -15.95 16.00
C ASP A 147 5.97 -15.30 17.23
N PRO A 148 4.81 -15.82 17.69
CA PRO A 148 4.10 -15.26 18.83
C PRO A 148 4.91 -15.26 20.13
N ALA A 149 5.87 -16.18 20.27
CA ALA A 149 6.73 -16.24 21.46
C ALA A 149 7.75 -15.09 21.52
N ARG A 150 8.11 -14.52 20.36
CA ARG A 150 9.10 -13.43 20.24
C ARG A 150 8.45 -12.06 19.98
N HIS A 151 7.19 -12.05 19.56
CA HIS A 151 6.45 -10.85 19.17
C HIS A 151 6.45 -9.76 20.24
N ASP A 152 6.18 -10.11 21.50
CA ASP A 152 6.09 -9.11 22.58
C ASP A 152 7.46 -8.50 22.90
N GLU A 153 8.51 -9.32 22.97
CA GLU A 153 9.87 -8.83 23.20
C GLU A 153 10.33 -7.92 22.06
N ALA A 154 10.07 -8.32 20.81
CA ALA A 154 10.37 -7.51 19.63
C ALA A 154 9.58 -6.20 19.64
N SER A 155 8.29 -6.23 20.00
CA SER A 155 7.45 -5.03 20.09
C SER A 155 7.90 -4.07 21.19
N LEU A 156 8.36 -4.59 22.34
CA LEU A 156 8.98 -3.77 23.39
C LEU A 156 10.27 -3.11 22.93
N ALA A 157 11.08 -3.79 22.09
CA ALA A 157 12.27 -3.20 21.49
C ALA A 157 11.90 -2.03 20.57
N ILE A 158 10.89 -2.21 19.69
CA ILE A 158 10.36 -1.13 18.84
C ILE A 158 9.91 0.06 19.70
N ALA A 159 9.15 -0.17 20.77
CA ALA A 159 8.68 0.90 21.65
C ALA A 159 9.83 1.71 22.29
N ARG A 160 10.89 1.02 22.74
CA ARG A 160 12.08 1.67 23.32
C ARG A 160 12.81 2.53 22.29
N GLU A 161 13.05 1.99 21.10
CA GLU A 161 13.70 2.71 20.00
C GLU A 161 12.88 3.94 19.56
N VAL A 162 11.55 3.82 19.50
CA VAL A 162 10.64 4.95 19.21
C VAL A 162 10.80 6.05 20.26
N ARG A 163 10.75 5.71 21.55
CA ARG A 163 10.89 6.68 22.63
C ARG A 163 12.27 7.35 22.65
N GLU A 164 13.34 6.56 22.48
CA GLU A 164 14.70 7.08 22.42
C GLU A 164 14.88 8.04 21.24
N THR A 165 14.31 7.69 20.08
CA THR A 165 14.39 8.54 18.89
C THR A 165 13.61 9.83 19.08
N LEU A 166 12.39 9.77 19.61
CA LEU A 166 11.61 10.96 19.95
C LEU A 166 12.35 11.86 20.95
N ALA A 167 12.96 11.28 21.99
CA ALA A 167 13.75 12.03 22.96
C ALA A 167 14.97 12.74 22.33
N ARG A 168 15.67 12.11 21.37
CA ARG A 168 16.77 12.75 20.62
C ARG A 168 16.29 13.96 19.81
N HIS A 169 15.05 13.97 19.36
CA HIS A 169 14.41 15.11 18.69
C HIS A 169 13.75 16.10 19.65
N GLY A 170 13.94 15.93 20.97
CA GLY A 170 13.40 16.83 21.99
C GLY A 170 11.92 16.62 22.30
N ILE A 171 11.38 15.43 21.99
CA ILE A 171 9.96 15.10 22.22
C ILE A 171 9.87 14.17 23.43
N GLU A 172 9.20 14.64 24.47
CA GLU A 172 8.95 13.87 25.68
C GLU A 172 7.84 12.82 25.45
N THR A 173 7.97 11.66 26.11
CA THR A 173 6.99 10.57 25.99
C THR A 173 6.71 9.88 27.32
N GLU A 174 5.44 9.54 27.52
CA GLU A 174 4.93 8.75 28.63
C GLU A 174 4.49 7.37 28.13
N TRP A 175 4.90 6.33 28.83
CA TRP A 175 4.51 4.95 28.53
C TRP A 175 4.79 4.06 29.75
N ASN A 176 3.88 3.13 30.07
CA ASN A 176 4.00 2.30 31.26
C ASN A 176 4.90 1.06 31.09
N GLY A 177 5.46 0.86 29.88
CA GLY A 177 6.32 -0.29 29.57
C GLY A 177 5.60 -1.55 29.07
N SER A 178 4.28 -1.51 28.88
CA SER A 178 3.48 -2.63 28.39
C SER A 178 3.17 -2.52 26.90
N VAL A 179 3.31 -3.63 26.16
CA VAL A 179 2.84 -3.77 24.76
C VAL A 179 1.34 -3.51 24.59
N GLY A 180 0.54 -3.71 25.65
CA GLY A 180 -0.89 -3.46 25.64
C GLY A 180 -1.28 -1.98 25.77
N THR A 181 -0.32 -1.08 25.92
CA THR A 181 -0.57 0.36 26.01
C THR A 181 0.26 1.14 25.01
N ARG A 182 -0.33 2.20 24.48
CA ARG A 182 0.28 3.09 23.48
C ARG A 182 1.25 4.06 24.15
N ILE A 183 2.23 4.54 23.39
CA ILE A 183 3.13 5.61 23.83
C ILE A 183 2.35 6.93 23.70
N GLN A 184 2.40 7.78 24.72
CA GLN A 184 1.78 9.11 24.70
C GLN A 184 2.85 10.18 24.57
N ILE A 185 2.66 11.13 23.68
CA ILE A 185 3.30 12.45 23.74
C ILE A 185 2.33 13.34 24.54
N PRO A 186 2.77 13.94 25.67
CA PRO A 186 1.94 14.85 26.45
C PRO A 186 1.39 16.02 25.61
N PRO A 187 0.36 16.74 26.09
CA PRO A 187 -0.14 17.93 25.40
C PRO A 187 0.98 18.90 24.98
N PHE A 188 0.99 19.26 23.70
CA PHE A 188 1.92 20.22 23.14
C PHE A 188 1.18 21.14 22.16
N GLU A 189 1.81 22.25 21.80
CA GLU A 189 1.22 23.17 20.84
C GLU A 189 1.24 22.58 19.42
N TRP A 190 0.05 22.18 18.93
CA TRP A 190 -0.09 21.59 17.61
C TRP A 190 0.10 22.64 16.51
N ARG A 191 1.20 22.52 15.77
CA ARG A 191 1.58 23.42 14.66
C ARG A 191 2.15 22.60 13.49
N LYS A 192 1.31 21.72 12.92
CA LYS A 192 1.64 20.96 11.71
C LYS A 192 1.51 21.86 10.48
N ARG A 193 2.59 21.99 9.71
CA ARG A 193 2.65 22.83 8.51
C ARG A 193 2.06 22.10 7.31
N ARG A 194 1.17 22.76 6.56
CA ARG A 194 0.52 22.24 5.34
C ARG A 194 1.22 22.70 4.06
N GLN A 195 1.78 23.91 4.03
CA GLN A 195 2.20 24.59 2.78
C GLN A 195 3.67 25.04 2.76
N SER A 196 4.39 25.03 3.88
CA SER A 196 5.75 25.56 3.92
C SER A 196 6.81 24.72 3.15
N PRO A 197 7.88 25.32 2.60
CA PRO A 197 9.02 24.59 2.03
C PRO A 197 9.74 23.67 3.04
N ARG A 198 9.61 23.93 4.35
CA ARG A 198 10.07 23.03 5.41
C ARG A 198 9.18 21.79 5.56
N ALA A 199 7.88 21.89 5.27
CA ALA A 199 6.98 20.74 5.14
C ALA A 199 7.28 19.91 3.88
N ARG A 200 7.84 20.54 2.82
CA ARG A 200 8.33 19.85 1.61
C ARG A 200 9.66 19.09 1.80
N ARG A 201 10.20 19.03 3.01
CA ARG A 201 11.45 18.30 3.31
C ARG A 201 11.25 16.87 3.82
N THR A 202 10.02 16.41 4.00
CA THR A 202 9.76 14.99 3.78
C THR A 202 9.90 14.78 2.28
N PRO A 203 10.90 14.03 1.78
CA PRO A 203 10.62 13.29 0.57
C PRO A 203 9.48 12.36 0.98
N THR A 204 8.23 12.74 0.72
CA THR A 204 7.33 11.75 0.18
C THR A 204 8.16 11.15 -0.95
N PRO A 205 8.68 9.90 -0.85
CA PRO A 205 9.33 9.28 -2.00
C PRO A 205 8.37 9.58 -3.15
N PRO A 206 8.86 10.25 -4.23
CA PRO A 206 7.98 10.76 -5.27
C PRO A 206 6.99 9.65 -5.53
N ALA A 207 5.68 9.92 -5.33
CA ALA A 207 4.65 8.89 -5.34
C ALA A 207 5.06 7.94 -6.43
N ASP A 208 5.55 6.77 -6.03
CA ASP A 208 6.29 5.90 -6.94
C ASP A 208 5.16 5.24 -7.70
N THR A 209 4.62 6.01 -8.64
CA THR A 209 3.34 5.80 -9.31
C THR A 209 3.43 4.65 -10.29
N GLY A 210 4.64 4.12 -10.46
CA GLY A 210 4.85 2.88 -11.17
C GLY A 210 4.35 1.68 -10.39
N SER A 211 4.00 0.63 -11.11
CA SER A 211 3.61 -0.66 -10.54
C SER A 211 4.69 -1.20 -9.60
N LEU A 212 4.34 -2.14 -8.72
CA LEU A 212 5.32 -2.82 -7.87
C LEU A 212 6.52 -3.37 -8.68
N VAL A 213 6.25 -3.91 -9.86
CA VAL A 213 7.25 -4.48 -10.77
C VAL A 213 8.19 -3.40 -11.32
N GLU A 214 7.66 -2.28 -11.80
CA GLU A 214 8.46 -1.16 -12.30
C GLU A 214 9.40 -0.62 -11.23
N ARG A 215 8.91 -0.57 -9.99
CA ARG A 215 9.70 -0.17 -8.84
C ARG A 215 10.82 -1.16 -8.57
N VAL A 216 10.54 -2.46 -8.58
CA VAL A 216 11.56 -3.51 -8.37
C VAL A 216 12.64 -3.43 -9.45
N LEU A 217 12.25 -3.38 -10.74
CA LEU A 217 13.17 -3.26 -11.87
C LEU A 217 14.09 -2.05 -11.72
N ARG A 218 13.51 -0.87 -11.48
CA ARG A 218 14.28 0.37 -11.34
C ARG A 218 15.30 0.31 -10.21
N ASN A 219 14.91 -0.22 -9.05
CA ASN A 219 15.80 -0.33 -7.90
C ASN A 219 16.94 -1.31 -8.16
N VAL A 220 16.65 -2.50 -8.71
CA VAL A 220 17.71 -3.48 -9.00
C VAL A 220 18.68 -2.96 -10.07
N MET A 221 18.18 -2.32 -11.13
CA MET A 221 19.03 -1.72 -12.15
C MET A 221 20.00 -0.67 -11.57
N GLN A 222 19.54 0.14 -10.62
CA GLN A 222 20.35 1.17 -9.97
C GLN A 222 21.39 0.59 -9.01
N GLU A 223 21.03 -0.43 -8.23
CA GLU A 223 21.89 -1.01 -7.20
C GLU A 223 22.95 -1.96 -7.76
N GLU A 224 22.55 -2.84 -8.68
CA GLU A 224 23.41 -3.91 -9.21
C GLU A 224 24.07 -3.53 -10.55
N GLY A 225 23.70 -2.38 -11.13
CA GLY A 225 24.24 -1.92 -12.42
C GLY A 225 23.80 -2.78 -13.62
N LEU A 226 22.68 -3.49 -13.51
CA LEU A 226 22.11 -4.28 -14.61
C LEU A 226 21.55 -3.36 -15.71
N SER A 227 21.68 -3.80 -16.97
CA SER A 227 20.95 -3.17 -18.06
C SER A 227 19.44 -3.44 -17.91
N GLN A 228 18.61 -2.59 -18.53
CA GLN A 228 17.16 -2.79 -18.54
C GLN A 228 16.75 -4.15 -19.13
N GLU A 229 17.43 -4.58 -20.20
CA GLU A 229 17.21 -5.86 -20.85
C GLU A 229 17.54 -7.03 -19.92
N GLN A 230 18.66 -6.96 -19.19
CA GLN A 230 19.05 -8.00 -18.22
C GLN A 230 18.07 -8.09 -17.05
N ALA A 231 17.62 -6.94 -16.52
CA ALA A 231 16.67 -6.90 -15.41
C ALA A 231 15.29 -7.44 -15.82
N ILE A 232 14.81 -7.10 -17.02
CA ILE A 232 13.55 -7.62 -17.57
C ILE A 232 13.64 -9.13 -17.79
N ALA A 233 14.70 -9.62 -18.47
CA ALA A 233 14.87 -11.05 -18.73
C ALA A 233 14.95 -11.88 -17.43
N ALA A 234 15.63 -11.36 -16.40
CA ALA A 234 15.70 -12.00 -15.09
C ALA A 234 14.33 -12.04 -14.39
N LEU A 235 13.55 -10.95 -14.48
CA LEU A 235 12.20 -10.89 -13.94
C LEU A 235 11.24 -11.85 -14.66
N GLU A 236 11.27 -11.88 -15.99
CA GLU A 236 10.47 -12.80 -16.82
C GLU A 236 10.81 -14.25 -16.48
N SER A 237 12.11 -14.57 -16.35
CA SER A 237 12.56 -15.92 -15.97
C SER A 237 12.07 -16.31 -14.58
N PHE A 238 12.14 -15.41 -13.60
CA PHE A 238 11.63 -15.66 -12.25
C PHE A 238 10.13 -15.94 -12.25
N ILE A 239 9.34 -15.10 -12.93
CA ILE A 239 7.88 -15.26 -12.97
C ILE A 239 7.49 -16.52 -13.75
N LEU A 240 8.21 -16.84 -14.83
CA LEU A 240 8.02 -18.08 -15.59
C LEU A 240 8.29 -19.32 -14.71
N GLU A 241 9.39 -19.33 -13.96
CA GLU A 241 9.74 -20.44 -13.05
C GLU A 241 8.64 -20.66 -11.99
N GLU A 242 8.18 -19.59 -11.34
CA GLU A 242 7.12 -19.67 -10.33
C GLU A 242 5.77 -20.09 -10.93
N ALA A 243 5.47 -19.63 -12.16
CA ALA A 243 4.27 -20.04 -12.88
C ALA A 243 4.28 -21.52 -13.25
N LEU A 244 5.42 -22.05 -13.71
CA LEU A 244 5.58 -23.48 -14.03
C LEU A 244 5.39 -24.34 -12.78
N LYS A 245 6.00 -23.99 -11.65
CA LYS A 245 5.79 -24.71 -10.37
C LYS A 245 4.33 -24.72 -9.93
N HIS A 246 3.61 -23.61 -10.16
CA HIS A 246 2.25 -23.43 -9.65
C HIS A 246 1.17 -24.00 -10.58
N TYR A 247 1.35 -23.87 -11.90
CA TYR A 247 0.34 -24.27 -12.91
C TYR A 247 0.68 -25.58 -13.63
N GLY A 248 1.92 -26.07 -13.54
CA GLY A 248 2.38 -27.35 -14.08
C GLY A 248 3.70 -27.20 -14.85
N GLU A 249 4.71 -27.97 -14.44
CA GLU A 249 6.08 -27.88 -15.00
C GLU A 249 6.17 -28.34 -16.45
N ASP A 250 5.28 -29.24 -16.87
CA ASP A 250 5.23 -29.74 -18.25
C ASP A 250 4.56 -28.74 -19.21
N ARG A 251 4.05 -27.60 -18.72
CA ARG A 251 3.36 -26.62 -19.59
C ARG A 251 4.35 -25.78 -20.37
N ARG A 252 3.96 -25.43 -21.60
CA ARG A 252 4.65 -24.45 -22.43
C ARG A 252 4.12 -23.06 -22.12
N LEU A 253 4.72 -22.46 -21.10
CA LEU A 253 4.44 -21.09 -20.66
C LEU A 253 5.52 -20.12 -21.17
N GLU A 254 5.12 -18.89 -21.42
CA GLU A 254 6.00 -17.78 -21.73
C GLU A 254 5.64 -16.58 -20.84
N ALA A 255 6.65 -15.82 -20.43
CA ALA A 255 6.50 -14.62 -19.61
C ALA A 255 7.10 -13.42 -20.36
N HIS A 256 6.31 -12.36 -20.55
CA HIS A 256 6.72 -11.16 -21.27
C HIS A 256 6.36 -9.91 -20.47
N TYR A 257 7.32 -9.02 -20.25
CA TYR A 257 7.09 -7.75 -19.58
C TYR A 257 6.43 -6.74 -20.52
N ASP A 258 5.24 -6.26 -20.13
CA ASP A 258 4.55 -5.16 -20.79
C ASP A 258 4.95 -3.83 -20.12
N PRO A 259 5.73 -2.96 -20.80
CA PRO A 259 6.19 -1.69 -20.23
C PRO A 259 5.10 -0.63 -20.14
N GLU A 260 3.99 -0.75 -20.87
CA GLU A 260 2.87 0.21 -20.80
C GLU A 260 1.98 -0.09 -19.59
N LYS A 261 1.75 -1.38 -19.32
CA LYS A 261 1.00 -1.84 -18.16
C LYS A 261 1.86 -1.94 -16.89
N GLY A 262 3.18 -2.03 -17.06
CA GLY A 262 4.15 -2.21 -15.98
C GLY A 262 4.05 -3.59 -15.33
N VAL A 263 3.72 -4.64 -16.07
CA VAL A 263 3.41 -5.98 -15.52
C VAL A 263 3.96 -7.06 -16.42
N VAL A 264 4.26 -8.24 -15.87
CA VAL A 264 4.63 -9.40 -16.68
C VAL A 264 3.37 -10.18 -17.03
N GLU A 265 3.11 -10.35 -18.31
CA GLU A 265 2.03 -11.17 -18.83
C GLU A 265 2.51 -12.60 -19.05
N LEU A 266 1.68 -13.57 -18.67
CA LEU A 266 1.93 -14.99 -18.92
C LEU A 266 1.09 -15.45 -20.10
N TYR A 267 1.65 -16.32 -20.92
CA TYR A 267 0.99 -16.93 -22.07
C TYR A 267 1.22 -18.44 -22.05
N GLN A 268 0.18 -19.23 -22.35
CA GLN A 268 0.30 -20.66 -22.61
C GLN A 268 0.10 -20.91 -24.10
N ALA A 269 1.03 -21.63 -24.72
CA ALA A 269 0.94 -22.02 -26.13
C ALA A 269 0.58 -23.50 -26.26
N LEU A 270 -0.55 -23.80 -26.90
CA LEU A 270 -1.03 -25.15 -27.20
C LEU A 270 -0.91 -25.44 -28.69
N THR A 271 -0.47 -26.63 -29.07
CA THR A 271 -0.40 -27.07 -30.49
C THR A 271 -1.62 -27.91 -30.85
N VAL A 272 -2.27 -27.59 -31.97
CA VAL A 272 -3.38 -28.39 -32.49
C VAL A 272 -2.82 -29.60 -33.25
N VAL A 273 -3.28 -30.81 -32.92
CA VAL A 273 -2.77 -32.06 -33.50
C VAL A 273 -3.90 -33.01 -33.88
N GLU A 274 -3.67 -33.91 -34.83
CA GLU A 274 -4.64 -34.97 -35.17
C GLU A 274 -4.60 -36.13 -34.16
N ARG A 275 -3.43 -36.37 -33.56
CA ARG A 275 -3.20 -37.38 -32.54
C ARG A 275 -2.24 -36.82 -31.51
N LEU A 276 -2.56 -37.02 -30.23
CA LEU A 276 -1.65 -36.66 -29.14
C LEU A 276 -0.35 -37.46 -29.24
N ASP A 277 0.73 -36.87 -28.76
CA ASP A 277 2.00 -37.55 -28.55
C ASP A 277 1.86 -38.65 -27.50
N ASP A 278 2.72 -39.67 -27.58
CA ASP A 278 2.75 -40.76 -26.61
C ASP A 278 3.44 -40.31 -25.31
N ASP A 279 4.28 -39.27 -25.37
CA ASP A 279 4.87 -38.62 -24.19
C ASP A 279 3.85 -37.69 -23.51
N PRO A 280 3.44 -37.97 -22.26
CA PRO A 280 2.49 -37.14 -21.53
C PRO A 280 2.95 -35.68 -21.35
N ALA A 281 4.26 -35.42 -21.25
CA ALA A 281 4.78 -34.07 -21.09
C ALA A 281 4.60 -33.25 -22.37
N VAL A 282 4.76 -33.88 -23.54
CA VAL A 282 4.49 -33.25 -24.84
C VAL A 282 2.98 -33.10 -25.05
N ALA A 283 2.21 -34.15 -24.73
CA ALA A 283 0.76 -34.17 -24.87
C ALA A 283 0.05 -33.13 -24.00
N ALA A 284 0.63 -32.74 -22.85
CA ALA A 284 0.10 -31.70 -21.97
C ALA A 284 -0.14 -30.36 -22.71
N ASN A 285 0.64 -30.07 -23.74
CA ASN A 285 0.56 -28.86 -24.55
C ASN A 285 -0.07 -29.08 -25.93
N GLN A 286 -0.76 -30.19 -26.14
CA GLN A 286 -1.42 -30.51 -27.40
C GLN A 286 -2.93 -30.59 -27.24
N ARG A 287 -3.67 -30.18 -28.27
CA ARG A 287 -5.13 -30.34 -28.32
C ARG A 287 -5.55 -30.96 -29.62
N LEU A 288 -6.46 -31.93 -29.53
CA LEU A 288 -6.98 -32.62 -30.71
C LEU A 288 -7.75 -31.63 -31.59
N LEU A 289 -7.56 -31.73 -32.90
CA LEU A 289 -8.17 -30.87 -33.91
C LEU A 289 -9.69 -30.77 -33.76
N GLU A 290 -10.38 -31.91 -33.65
CA GLU A 290 -11.85 -31.91 -33.72
C GLU A 290 -12.53 -31.28 -32.49
N PRO A 291 -12.08 -31.53 -31.25
CA PRO A 291 -12.56 -30.78 -30.10
C PRO A 291 -12.35 -29.26 -30.20
N VAL A 292 -11.26 -28.82 -30.84
CA VAL A 292 -10.97 -27.39 -31.03
C VAL A 292 -11.92 -26.77 -32.05
N ARG A 293 -12.11 -27.42 -33.21
CA ARG A 293 -13.05 -26.98 -34.27
C ARG A 293 -14.51 -26.96 -33.81
N GLN A 294 -14.92 -27.93 -33.00
CA GLN A 294 -16.27 -27.97 -32.42
C GLN A 294 -16.59 -26.76 -31.54
N ARG A 295 -15.56 -26.08 -31.01
CA ARG A 295 -15.70 -24.84 -30.24
C ARG A 295 -15.71 -23.58 -31.13
N GLY A 296 -15.73 -23.74 -32.45
CA GLY A 296 -15.84 -22.65 -33.42
C GLY A 296 -14.51 -21.98 -33.77
N MET A 297 -13.38 -22.59 -33.43
CA MET A 297 -12.06 -22.11 -33.84
C MET A 297 -11.69 -22.65 -35.22
N ASP A 298 -11.25 -21.77 -36.12
CA ASP A 298 -10.77 -22.12 -37.46
C ASP A 298 -9.26 -22.41 -37.38
N VAL A 299 -8.90 -23.69 -37.38
CA VAL A 299 -7.53 -24.18 -37.12
C VAL A 299 -7.19 -25.38 -38.00
N GLU A 300 -5.90 -25.58 -38.25
CA GLU A 300 -5.28 -26.71 -38.92
C GLU A 300 -4.31 -27.46 -38.00
N PRO A 301 -4.00 -28.74 -38.27
CA PRO A 301 -2.93 -29.45 -37.54
C PRO A 301 -1.60 -28.72 -37.66
N GLY A 302 -0.95 -28.49 -36.52
CA GLY A 302 0.28 -27.72 -36.39
C GLY A 302 0.07 -26.28 -35.92
N ASP A 303 -1.15 -25.75 -35.96
CA ASP A 303 -1.44 -24.40 -35.47
C ASP A 303 -1.20 -24.26 -33.98
N GLU A 304 -0.77 -23.05 -33.57
CA GLU A 304 -0.57 -22.70 -32.17
C GLU A 304 -1.70 -21.81 -31.66
N LEU A 305 -2.30 -22.25 -30.57
CA LEU A 305 -3.27 -21.48 -29.81
C LEU A 305 -2.57 -20.86 -28.61
N ILE A 306 -2.48 -19.54 -28.60
CA ILE A 306 -1.85 -18.78 -27.51
C ILE A 306 -2.94 -18.18 -26.64
N PHE A 307 -2.92 -18.51 -25.36
CA PHE A 307 -3.84 -18.00 -24.36
C PHE A 307 -3.08 -17.23 -23.30
N GLN A 308 -3.49 -15.99 -23.01
CA GLN A 308 -3.00 -15.28 -21.84
C GLN A 308 -3.44 -16.00 -20.56
N ILE A 309 -2.55 -16.14 -19.58
CA ILE A 309 -2.83 -16.75 -18.27
C ILE A 309 -2.98 -15.63 -17.24
N PHE A 310 -4.19 -15.48 -16.71
CA PHE A 310 -4.53 -14.48 -15.70
C PHE A 310 -4.18 -14.97 -14.29
N TYR A 311 -2.94 -14.72 -13.88
CA TYR A 311 -2.41 -15.21 -12.59
C TYR A 311 -2.54 -14.20 -11.46
N ARG A 312 -2.89 -12.95 -11.74
CA ARG A 312 -2.94 -11.88 -10.73
C ARG A 312 -4.35 -11.76 -10.14
N PRO A 313 -4.47 -11.46 -8.84
CA PRO A 313 -5.77 -11.25 -8.20
C PRO A 313 -6.63 -10.16 -8.84
N GLU A 314 -5.99 -9.14 -9.40
CA GLU A 314 -6.65 -8.02 -10.09
C GLU A 314 -7.36 -8.47 -11.37
N ASP A 315 -6.92 -9.57 -11.98
CA ASP A 315 -7.48 -10.16 -13.20
C ASP A 315 -8.57 -11.21 -12.90
N ALA A 316 -9.12 -11.22 -11.68
CA ALA A 316 -10.10 -12.22 -11.27
C ALA A 316 -11.35 -12.31 -12.18
N PRO A 317 -11.93 -11.19 -12.67
CA PRO A 317 -13.04 -11.25 -13.62
C PRO A 317 -12.66 -11.94 -14.95
N GLU A 318 -11.50 -11.59 -15.51
CA GLU A 318 -10.96 -12.13 -16.77
C GLU A 318 -10.63 -13.62 -16.62
N SER A 319 -9.97 -13.98 -15.52
CA SER A 319 -9.67 -15.36 -15.13
C SER A 319 -10.95 -16.21 -15.02
N HIS A 320 -12.00 -15.70 -14.36
CA HIS A 320 -13.28 -16.41 -14.24
C HIS A 320 -13.95 -16.63 -15.60
N ALA A 321 -13.93 -15.61 -16.47
CA ALA A 321 -14.49 -15.70 -17.81
C ALA A 321 -13.71 -16.71 -18.67
N GLN A 322 -12.38 -16.67 -18.62
CA GLN A 322 -11.51 -17.60 -19.35
C GLN A 322 -11.68 -19.03 -18.88
N ASP A 323 -11.71 -19.29 -17.56
CA ASP A 323 -11.94 -20.63 -17.01
C ASP A 323 -13.28 -21.20 -17.52
N SER A 324 -14.30 -20.34 -17.63
CA SER A 324 -15.63 -20.73 -18.13
C SER A 324 -15.64 -21.02 -19.64
N GLN A 325 -14.89 -20.26 -20.43
CA GLN A 325 -14.91 -20.33 -21.89
C GLN A 325 -13.90 -21.33 -22.46
N TYR A 326 -12.71 -21.40 -21.88
CA TYR A 326 -11.56 -22.12 -22.38
C TYR A 326 -10.91 -23.06 -21.36
N GLY A 327 -11.42 -23.17 -20.12
CA GLY A 327 -10.79 -23.98 -19.07
C GLY A 327 -10.62 -25.46 -19.43
N GLU A 328 -11.60 -26.07 -20.12
CA GLU A 328 -11.47 -27.44 -20.64
C GLU A 328 -10.39 -27.54 -21.73
N LEU A 329 -10.28 -26.51 -22.58
CA LEU A 329 -9.28 -26.48 -23.63
C LEU A 329 -7.88 -26.21 -23.06
N LEU A 330 -7.74 -25.41 -22.02
CA LEU A 330 -6.45 -25.16 -21.37
C LEU A 330 -6.06 -26.29 -20.41
N GLU A 331 -7.02 -27.13 -20.03
CA GLU A 331 -6.92 -28.07 -18.91
C GLU A 331 -6.35 -27.36 -17.67
N LEU A 332 -6.74 -26.10 -17.47
CA LEU A 332 -6.20 -25.21 -16.45
C LEU A 332 -7.34 -24.41 -15.84
N LYS A 333 -7.29 -24.31 -14.51
CA LYS A 333 -8.13 -23.42 -13.74
C LYS A 333 -7.25 -22.38 -13.06
N THR A 334 -7.47 -21.12 -13.37
CA THR A 334 -6.69 -19.98 -12.83
C THR A 334 -7.46 -19.25 -11.74
N PHE A 335 -8.80 -19.24 -11.79
CA PHE A 335 -9.62 -18.47 -10.87
C PHE A 335 -9.50 -19.01 -9.44
N GLY A 336 -9.06 -18.14 -8.53
CA GLY A 336 -8.78 -18.48 -7.14
C GLY A 336 -7.42 -19.16 -6.91
N ARG A 337 -6.59 -19.31 -7.96
CA ARG A 337 -5.22 -19.84 -7.89
C ARG A 337 -4.20 -18.79 -8.33
N PHE A 338 -4.28 -17.60 -7.74
CA PHE A 338 -3.42 -16.47 -8.09
C PHE A 338 -2.02 -16.58 -7.49
N LEU A 339 -1.03 -15.99 -8.17
CA LEU A 339 0.31 -15.76 -7.63
C LEU A 339 0.38 -14.35 -7.04
N ARG A 340 1.12 -14.20 -5.93
CA ARG A 340 1.37 -12.91 -5.28
C ARG A 340 2.80 -12.90 -4.77
N TRP A 341 3.46 -11.76 -4.89
CA TRP A 341 4.78 -11.55 -4.35
C TRP A 341 4.87 -10.19 -3.65
N SER A 342 5.63 -10.15 -2.55
CA SER A 342 6.05 -8.89 -1.95
C SER A 342 7.13 -8.22 -2.81
N ALA A 343 7.39 -6.92 -2.60
CA ALA A 343 8.48 -6.21 -3.26
C ALA A 343 9.83 -6.94 -3.07
N ARG A 344 10.04 -7.45 -1.86
CA ARG A 344 11.21 -8.21 -1.47
C ARG A 344 11.32 -9.53 -2.24
N ALA A 345 10.25 -10.32 -2.30
CA ALA A 345 10.27 -11.60 -2.99
C ALA A 345 10.55 -11.43 -4.49
N LEU A 346 9.97 -10.41 -5.14
CA LEU A 346 10.27 -10.06 -6.53
C LEU A 346 11.73 -9.65 -6.71
N ARG A 347 12.27 -8.83 -5.80
CA ARG A 347 13.68 -8.41 -5.84
C ARG A 347 14.62 -9.61 -5.70
N GLU A 348 14.41 -10.45 -4.69
CA GLU A 348 15.23 -11.65 -4.45
C GLU A 348 15.15 -12.63 -5.63
N GLY A 349 13.96 -12.85 -6.18
CA GLY A 349 13.73 -13.67 -7.36
C GLY A 349 14.47 -13.16 -8.60
N LEU A 350 14.33 -11.87 -8.90
CA LEU A 350 15.05 -11.23 -10.01
C LEU A 350 16.57 -11.38 -9.85
N LEU A 351 17.11 -11.09 -8.66
CA LEU A 351 18.55 -11.22 -8.40
C LEU A 351 19.09 -12.64 -8.52
N ALA A 352 18.26 -13.65 -8.22
CA ALA A 352 18.65 -15.04 -8.40
C ALA A 352 18.76 -15.42 -9.89
N HIS A 353 17.97 -14.77 -10.75
CA HIS A 353 17.91 -15.00 -12.19
C HIS A 353 18.78 -14.05 -13.02
N SER A 354 19.45 -13.07 -12.38
CA SER A 354 20.33 -12.11 -13.06
C SER A 354 21.81 -12.49 -13.02
N ARG A 355 22.17 -13.65 -12.47
CA ARG A 355 23.55 -14.07 -12.17
C ARG A 355 24.13 -15.05 -13.17
#